data_AF-X1CBE4-F1
#
_entry.id   AF-X1CBE4-F1
#
_cell.length_a   1.000
_cell.length_b   1.000
_cell.length_c   1.000
_cell.angle_alpha   90.00
_cell.angle_beta   90.00
_cell.angle_gamma   90.00
#
_symmetry.space_group_name_H-M   'P 1'
#
loop_
_entity.id
_entity.type
_entity.pdbx_description
1 polymer ?
#
loop_
_entity_poly.entity_id
_entity_poly.type
_entity_poly.pdbx_seq_one_letter_code
_entity_poly.pdbx_strand_id
1 'polypeptide(L)'
;MNKITTIKELRKKINSFPRVRIAVLPTPLQEVPRFSEAIGGPRIFIKRDDLTGLAFGGNKTRMFEFLLAKAKEEGADTIVGGAGVQSNYSRQLVAACNRLGLEAHLVLRRIRGKKT
;
A
#
# COMPACT_ATOMS: atom_id res chain seq x y z
N MET A 1 -29.48 -9.18 -16.51
CA MET A 1 -29.55 -9.23 -15.03
C MET A 1 -28.16 -9.02 -14.45
N ASN A 2 -27.89 -7.86 -13.86
CA ASN A 2 -26.61 -7.64 -13.17
C ASN A 2 -26.61 -8.45 -11.87
N LYS A 3 -25.83 -9.52 -11.82
CA LYS A 3 -25.70 -10.38 -10.64
C LYS A 3 -24.97 -9.58 -9.55
N ILE A 4 -25.71 -9.09 -8.55
CA ILE A 4 -25.13 -8.37 -7.41
C ILE A 4 -24.24 -9.36 -6.64
N THR A 5 -22.93 -9.08 -6.58
CA THR A 5 -21.97 -9.92 -5.86
C THR A 5 -22.07 -9.66 -4.36
N THR A 6 -22.25 -10.70 -3.55
CA THR A 6 -22.28 -10.59 -2.10
C THR A 6 -20.89 -10.27 -1.52
N ILE A 7 -20.83 -9.68 -0.32
CA ILE A 7 -19.56 -9.43 0.39
C ILE A 7 -18.75 -10.73 0.57
N LYS A 8 -19.44 -11.84 0.83
CA LYS A 8 -18.82 -13.16 1.00
C LYS A 8 -18.14 -13.63 -0.30
N GLU A 9 -18.83 -13.50 -1.43
CA GLU A 9 -18.28 -13.85 -2.75
C GLU A 9 -17.12 -12.93 -3.13
N LEU A 10 -17.23 -11.62 -2.86
CA LEU A 10 -16.14 -10.67 -3.11
C LEU A 10 -14.88 -11.03 -2.30
N ARG A 11 -15.03 -11.32 -1.00
CA ARG A 11 -13.91 -11.76 -0.16
C ARG A 11 -13.28 -13.06 -0.68
N LYS A 12 -14.11 -14.02 -1.10
CA LYS A 12 -13.61 -15.28 -1.70
C LYS A 12 -12.76 -15.01 -2.95
N LYS A 13 -13.22 -14.13 -3.84
CA LYS A 13 -12.48 -13.74 -5.05
C LYS A 13 -11.19 -12.96 -4.75
N ILE A 14 -11.20 -12.08 -3.75
CA ILE A 14 -9.98 -11.35 -3.36
C ILE A 14 -8.96 -12.32 -2.74
N ASN A 15 -9.41 -13.27 -1.93
CA ASN A 15 -8.54 -14.24 -1.27
C ASN A 15 -7.95 -15.28 -2.22
N SER A 16 -8.44 -15.41 -3.47
CA SER A 16 -7.84 -16.31 -4.45
C SER A 16 -6.61 -15.72 -5.14
N PHE A 17 -6.32 -14.42 -4.98
CA PHE A 17 -5.07 -13.84 -5.48
C PHE A 17 -3.89 -14.18 -4.56
N PRO A 18 -2.70 -14.48 -5.11
CA PRO A 18 -1.52 -14.76 -4.30
C PRO A 18 -1.19 -13.53 -3.45
N ARG A 19 -0.77 -13.78 -2.20
CA ARG A 19 -0.49 -12.70 -1.24
C ARG A 19 0.65 -13.07 -0.29
N VAL A 20 1.67 -12.22 -0.22
CA VAL A 20 2.69 -12.26 0.83
C VAL A 20 2.24 -11.38 1.99
N ARG A 21 2.59 -11.74 3.23
CA ARG A 21 2.16 -11.03 4.44
C ARG A 21 3.31 -10.18 4.98
N ILE A 22 3.36 -8.92 4.55
CA ILE A 22 4.41 -7.96 4.93
C ILE A 22 3.86 -6.68 5.56
N ALA A 23 2.55 -6.45 5.50
CA ALA A 23 1.88 -5.34 6.18
C ALA A 23 1.43 -5.74 7.59
N VAL A 24 1.50 -4.79 8.53
CA VAL A 24 0.85 -4.92 9.85
C VAL A 24 -0.62 -4.56 9.70
N LEU A 25 -1.51 -5.56 9.79
CA LEU A 25 -2.95 -5.44 9.54
C LEU A 25 -3.79 -6.16 10.61
N PRO A 26 -5.04 -5.71 10.88
CA PRO A 26 -5.68 -4.53 10.31
C PRO A 26 -5.16 -3.22 10.93
N THR A 27 -5.00 -2.18 10.11
CA THR A 27 -4.70 -0.83 10.66
C THR A 27 -5.95 -0.20 11.27
N PRO A 28 -5.82 0.61 12.34
CA PRO A 28 -6.98 1.12 13.07
C PRO A 28 -7.81 2.12 12.26
N LEU A 29 -9.09 2.22 12.62
CA LEU A 29 -9.98 3.31 12.21
C LEU A 29 -10.11 4.26 13.41
N GLN A 30 -9.60 5.48 13.28
CA GLN A 30 -9.51 6.43 14.39
C GLN A 30 -10.51 7.58 14.17
N GLU A 31 -11.39 7.81 15.12
CA GLU A 31 -12.27 8.98 15.11
C GLU A 31 -11.47 10.26 15.39
N VAL A 32 -11.79 11.35 14.69
CA VAL A 32 -11.15 12.67 14.87
C VAL A 32 -12.17 13.71 15.37
N PRO A 33 -12.69 13.57 16.60
CA PRO A 33 -13.83 14.37 17.06
C PRO A 33 -13.54 15.87 17.11
N ARG A 34 -12.32 16.26 17.51
CA ARG A 34 -11.88 17.67 17.52
C ARG A 34 -11.89 18.31 16.14
N PHE A 35 -11.60 17.53 15.08
CA PHE A 35 -11.66 18.04 13.71
C PHE A 35 -13.11 18.19 13.25
N SER A 36 -13.95 17.19 13.52
CA SER A 36 -15.39 17.27 13.26
C SER A 36 -16.03 18.49 13.92
N GLU A 37 -15.71 18.75 15.19
CA GLU A 37 -16.17 19.93 15.94
C GLU A 37 -15.68 21.24 15.29
N ALA A 38 -14.38 21.33 14.99
CA ALA A 38 -13.78 22.53 14.42
C ALA A 38 -14.37 22.95 13.06
N ILE A 39 -14.90 22.00 12.27
CA ILE A 39 -15.51 22.28 10.97
C ILE A 39 -17.05 22.29 11.01
N GLY A 40 -17.67 22.09 12.18
CA GLY A 40 -19.13 21.95 12.32
C GLY A 40 -19.71 20.79 11.50
N GLY A 41 -18.95 19.71 11.32
CA GLY A 41 -19.20 18.65 10.35
C GLY A 41 -19.68 17.32 10.96
N PRO A 42 -19.84 16.27 10.13
CA PRO A 42 -20.23 14.95 10.61
C PRO A 42 -19.11 14.27 11.41
N ARG A 43 -19.39 13.08 11.97
CA ARG A 43 -18.35 12.21 12.53
C ARG A 43 -17.35 11.79 11.46
N ILE A 44 -16.08 12.13 11.64
CA ILE A 44 -15.01 11.81 10.69
C ILE A 44 -14.07 10.78 11.31
N PHE A 45 -13.69 9.80 10.48
CA PHE A 45 -12.73 8.76 10.82
C PHE A 45 -11.57 8.75 9.83
N ILE A 46 -10.39 8.43 10.34
CA ILE A 46 -9.19 8.20 9.54
C ILE A 46 -8.83 6.72 9.61
N LYS A 47 -8.76 6.07 8.46
CA LYS A 47 -8.17 4.73 8.33
C LYS A 47 -6.64 4.88 8.30
N ARG A 48 -5.96 4.45 9.35
CA ARG A 48 -4.53 4.70 9.59
C ARG A 48 -3.60 3.80 8.77
N ASP A 49 -3.72 3.85 7.44
CA ASP A 49 -2.86 3.09 6.52
C ASP A 49 -1.40 3.55 6.51
N ASP A 50 -1.09 4.68 7.14
CA ASP A 50 0.27 5.04 7.54
C ASP A 50 0.89 4.00 8.51
N LEU A 51 0.09 3.29 9.31
CA LEU A 51 0.55 2.33 10.31
C LEU A 51 0.71 0.89 9.78
N THR A 52 0.94 0.69 8.47
CA THR A 52 1.18 -0.65 7.90
C THR A 52 2.57 -1.22 8.21
N GLY A 53 3.41 -0.49 8.97
CA GLY A 53 4.63 -0.98 9.62
C GLY A 53 5.89 -1.02 8.75
N LEU A 54 5.79 -1.49 7.51
CA LEU A 54 6.96 -1.70 6.65
C LEU A 54 7.66 -0.37 6.26
N ALA A 55 8.84 -0.13 6.82
CA ALA A 55 9.61 1.11 6.65
C ALA A 55 8.71 2.35 6.80
N PHE A 56 8.19 2.57 8.02
CA PHE A 56 7.19 3.60 8.36
C PHE A 56 5.79 3.41 7.73
N GLY A 57 5.57 2.34 6.97
CA GLY A 57 4.26 2.00 6.42
C GLY A 57 3.77 2.96 5.32
N GLY A 58 2.45 2.96 5.12
CA GLY A 58 1.74 3.61 4.03
C GLY A 58 0.87 2.65 3.23
N ASN A 59 0.05 3.22 2.34
CA ASN A 59 -0.91 2.44 1.57
C ASN A 59 -0.27 1.48 0.55
N LYS A 60 0.95 1.77 0.06
CA LYS A 60 1.59 0.92 -0.97
C LYS A 60 2.02 -0.43 -0.43
N THR A 61 2.29 -0.55 0.88
CA THR A 61 2.53 -1.85 1.52
C THR A 61 1.38 -2.84 1.27
N ARG A 62 0.10 -2.40 1.30
CA ARG A 62 -1.04 -3.29 0.98
C ARG A 62 -1.03 -3.79 -0.45
N MET A 63 -0.62 -2.94 -1.38
CA MET A 63 -0.53 -3.26 -2.80
C MET A 63 0.62 -4.24 -3.07
N PHE A 64 1.78 -4.03 -2.44
CA PHE A 64 2.95 -4.91 -2.59
C PHE A 64 2.71 -6.33 -2.09
N GLU A 65 1.82 -6.53 -1.12
CA GLU A 65 1.42 -7.88 -0.70
C GLU A 65 0.89 -8.74 -1.85
N PHE A 66 0.23 -8.15 -2.86
CA PHE A 66 -0.26 -8.88 -4.02
C PHE A 66 0.75 -8.87 -5.18
N LEU A 67 1.31 -7.70 -5.51
CA LEU A 67 2.24 -7.57 -6.64
C LEU A 67 3.48 -8.45 -6.45
N LEU A 68 4.11 -8.40 -5.27
CA LEU A 68 5.34 -9.15 -5.04
C LEU A 68 5.08 -10.64 -4.81
N ALA A 69 3.87 -11.02 -4.39
CA ALA A 69 3.48 -12.41 -4.37
C ALA A 69 3.43 -13.00 -5.78
N LYS A 70 2.85 -12.26 -6.72
CA LYS A 70 2.82 -12.65 -8.13
C LYS A 70 4.23 -12.72 -8.72
N ALA A 71 5.07 -11.71 -8.47
CA ALA A 71 6.46 -11.71 -8.95
C ALA A 71 7.25 -12.93 -8.45
N LYS A 72 7.07 -13.32 -7.17
CA LYS A 72 7.68 -14.54 -6.63
C LYS A 72 7.15 -15.82 -7.28
N GLU A 73 5.85 -15.90 -7.54
CA GLU A 73 5.24 -17.04 -8.23
C GLU A 73 5.80 -17.19 -9.66
N GLU A 74 6.08 -16.09 -10.33
CA GLU A 74 6.70 -16.05 -11.66
C GLU A 74 8.22 -16.29 -11.64
N GLY A 75 8.82 -16.48 -10.46
CA GLY A 75 10.25 -16.74 -10.33
C GLY A 75 11.14 -15.51 -10.52
N ALA A 76 10.60 -14.29 -10.40
CA ALA A 76 11.41 -13.08 -10.44
C ALA A 76 12.36 -13.01 -9.25
N ASP A 77 13.61 -12.62 -9.50
CA ASP A 77 14.64 -12.35 -8.48
C ASP A 77 14.82 -10.84 -8.21
N THR A 78 14.41 -10.00 -9.16
CA THR A 78 14.69 -8.57 -9.19
C THR A 78 13.45 -7.77 -9.52
N ILE A 79 13.22 -6.69 -8.77
CA ILE A 79 12.12 -5.74 -9.03
C ILE A 79 12.68 -4.38 -9.43
N VAL A 80 12.21 -3.88 -10.57
CA VAL A 80 12.57 -2.53 -11.06
C VAL A 80 11.37 -1.59 -10.86
N GLY A 81 11.56 -0.53 -10.09
CA GLY A 81 10.52 0.46 -9.79
C GLY A 81 10.93 1.88 -10.15
N GLY A 82 10.00 2.70 -10.64
CA GLY A 82 10.25 4.09 -11.02
C GLY A 82 9.40 5.10 -10.24
N ALA A 83 10.02 6.15 -9.69
CA ALA A 83 9.27 7.23 -9.03
C ALA A 83 10.08 8.54 -8.88
N GLY A 84 9.50 9.54 -8.21
CA GLY A 84 10.22 10.76 -7.82
C GLY A 84 11.21 10.52 -6.67
N VAL A 85 12.23 11.39 -6.55
CA VAL A 85 13.28 11.30 -5.52
C VAL A 85 12.79 11.21 -4.06
N GLN A 86 11.66 11.83 -3.71
CA GLN A 86 11.07 11.76 -2.35
C GLN A 86 9.91 10.75 -2.25
N SER A 87 9.90 9.73 -3.11
CA SER A 87 8.77 8.81 -3.19
C SER A 87 8.67 7.87 -1.98
N ASN A 88 7.57 7.98 -1.23
CA ASN A 88 7.18 6.97 -0.23
C ASN A 88 7.03 5.56 -0.82
N TYR A 89 6.60 5.46 -2.09
CA TYR A 89 6.51 4.18 -2.80
C TYR A 89 7.89 3.53 -2.95
N SER A 90 8.92 4.30 -3.31
CA SER A 90 10.27 3.77 -3.55
C SER A 90 10.87 3.20 -2.26
N ARG A 91 10.73 3.93 -1.16
CA ARG A 91 11.14 3.46 0.18
C ARG A 91 10.42 2.16 0.56
N GLN A 92 9.09 2.11 0.40
CA GLN A 92 8.29 0.92 0.74
C GLN A 92 8.60 -0.27 -0.19
N LEU A 93 8.86 -0.03 -1.49
CA LEU A 93 9.19 -1.08 -2.45
C LEU A 93 10.49 -1.77 -2.07
N VAL A 94 11.56 -1.00 -1.84
CA VAL A 94 12.87 -1.57 -1.47
C VAL A 94 12.77 -2.32 -0.15
N ALA A 95 12.06 -1.77 0.84
CA ALA A 95 11.83 -2.47 2.11
C ALA A 95 11.06 -3.79 1.93
N ALA A 96 10.08 -3.82 1.01
CA ALA A 96 9.32 -5.03 0.70
C ALA A 96 10.17 -6.07 -0.01
N CYS A 97 10.98 -5.66 -1.00
CA CYS A 97 11.88 -6.54 -1.73
C CYS A 97 12.92 -7.17 -0.79
N ASN A 98 13.58 -6.36 0.05
CA ASN A 98 14.54 -6.84 1.06
C ASN A 98 13.90 -7.85 2.02
N ARG A 99 12.66 -7.61 2.46
CA ARG A 99 11.94 -8.54 3.35
C ARG A 99 11.59 -9.87 2.67
N LEU A 100 11.49 -9.89 1.35
CA LEU A 100 11.09 -11.07 0.57
C LEU A 100 12.28 -11.80 -0.08
N GLY A 101 13.50 -11.27 0.07
CA GLY A 101 14.71 -11.77 -0.56
C GLY A 101 14.80 -11.47 -2.06
N LEU A 102 14.28 -10.31 -2.49
CA LEU A 102 14.32 -9.84 -3.88
C LEU A 102 15.27 -8.66 -4.00
N GLU A 103 16.03 -8.60 -5.09
CA GLU A 103 16.82 -7.43 -5.48
C GLU A 103 15.89 -6.28 -5.91
N ALA A 104 16.31 -5.04 -5.68
CA ALA A 104 15.50 -3.86 -5.98
C ALA A 104 16.32 -2.75 -6.64
N HIS A 105 15.93 -2.38 -7.87
CA HIS A 105 16.49 -1.23 -8.58
C HIS A 105 15.45 -0.12 -8.72
N LEU A 106 15.87 1.10 -8.39
CA LEU A 106 15.01 2.28 -8.48
C LEU A 106 15.48 3.22 -9.59
N VAL A 107 14.55 3.57 -10.49
CA VAL A 107 14.73 4.67 -11.44
C VAL A 107 14.10 5.92 -10.84
N LEU A 108 14.94 6.78 -10.27
CA LEU A 108 14.50 7.99 -9.58
C LEU A 108 14.62 9.21 -10.49
N ARG A 109 13.51 9.94 -10.68
CA ARG A 109 13.51 11.22 -11.39
C ARG A 109 13.48 12.39 -10.40
N ARG A 110 14.19 13.47 -10.72
CA ARG A 110 13.96 14.76 -10.05
C ARG A 110 12.51 15.15 -10.30
N ILE A 111 11.78 15.44 -9.23
CA ILE A 111 10.45 16.04 -9.35
C ILE A 111 10.69 17.47 -9.81
N ARG A 112 10.24 17.83 -11.03
CA ARG A 112 10.29 19.21 -11.51
C ARG A 112 9.40 20.05 -10.61
N GLY A 113 10.01 20.88 -9.76
CA GLY A 113 9.41 22.11 -9.29
C GLY A 113 10.23 23.25 -9.87
N LYS A 114 9.69 23.99 -10.85
CA LYS A 114 10.14 25.37 -11.02
C LYS A 114 9.75 26.08 -9.72
N LYS A 115 10.72 26.60 -8.98
CA LYS A 115 10.46 27.78 -8.15
C LYS A 115 10.38 28.94 -9.13
N THR A 116 9.20 29.19 -9.66
CA THR A 116 8.81 30.52 -10.15
C THR A 116 8.01 31.15 -9.04
#